data_AF-A0A0F9EZ88-F1
#
_entry.id   AF-A0A0F9EZ88-F1
#
_cell.length_a   1.000
_cell.length_b   1.000
_cell.length_c   1.000
_cell.angle_alpha   90.00
_cell.angle_beta   90.00
_cell.angle_gamma   90.00
#
_symmetry.space_group_name_H-M   'P 1'
#
loop_
_entity.id
_entity.type
_entity.pdbx_description
1 polymer ?
#
loop_
_entity_poly.entity_id
_entity_poly.type
_entity_poly.pdbx_seq_one_letter_code
_entity_poly.pdbx_strand_id
1 'polypeptide(L)'
;MSTLADALKSTATSSKSNGSKNPTFYSREKNTFISDMATSPNETTRIEVAGNEHVPAGTLKQMLSIETDTDVLRVILMNPRTPLKAIQTFTSDARSDVFDDDEEITEHLKSRANANGSIEDGE
;
A
#
# COMPACT_ATOMS: atom_id res chain seq x y z
N MET A 1 18.16 40.94 -1.45
CA MET A 1 18.23 39.49 -1.17
C MET A 1 16.90 39.09 -0.59
N SER A 2 16.00 38.53 -1.40
CA SER A 2 14.69 38.04 -0.92
C SER A 2 14.92 36.82 -0.03
N THR A 3 14.28 36.77 1.14
CA THR A 3 14.48 35.68 2.11
C THR A 3 13.50 34.52 1.84
N LEU A 4 13.81 33.32 2.34
CA LEU A 4 12.91 32.16 2.26
C LEU A 4 11.52 32.46 2.84
N ALA A 5 11.45 33.38 3.81
CA ALA A 5 10.22 33.86 4.43
C ALA A 5 9.36 34.74 3.50
N ASP A 6 9.98 35.39 2.50
CA ASP A 6 9.28 36.23 1.52
C ASP A 6 8.67 35.38 0.39
N ALA A 7 9.28 34.22 0.07
CA ALA A 7 8.74 33.25 -0.89
C ALA A 7 7.45 32.55 -0.40
N LEU A 8 7.28 32.41 0.92
CA LEU A 8 6.10 31.77 1.52
C LEU A 8 4.89 32.68 1.65
N LYS A 9 5.05 34.01 1.52
CA LYS A 9 3.94 34.97 1.63
C LYS A 9 3.21 35.23 0.31
N SER A 10 3.77 34.80 -0.83
CA SER A 10 3.29 35.18 -2.16
C SER A 10 2.74 33.99 -2.96
N THR A 11 1.72 33.31 -2.43
CA THR A 11 0.77 32.50 -3.23
C THR A 11 -0.66 32.52 -2.69
N ALA A 12 -0.99 33.44 -1.78
CA ALA A 12 -2.36 33.66 -1.33
C ALA A 12 -3.12 34.61 -2.27
N THR A 13 -3.14 34.31 -3.58
CA THR A 13 -4.15 34.88 -4.49
C THR A 13 -5.34 33.95 -4.52
N SER A 14 -6.39 34.40 -3.85
CA SER A 14 -7.72 33.81 -3.80
C SER A 14 -8.25 33.35 -5.17
N SER A 15 -8.67 32.09 -5.26
CA SER A 15 -9.83 31.72 -6.07
C SER A 15 -10.92 31.25 -5.12
N LYS A 16 -11.97 32.06 -4.97
CA LYS A 16 -13.21 31.68 -4.30
C LYS A 16 -13.88 30.59 -5.15
N SER A 17 -13.76 29.33 -4.74
CA SER A 17 -14.71 28.30 -5.13
C SER A 17 -15.50 27.88 -3.89
N ASN A 18 -16.76 28.35 -3.80
CA ASN A 18 -17.77 27.87 -2.87
C ASN A 18 -18.22 26.45 -3.26
N GLY A 19 -17.32 25.48 -3.16
CA GLY A 19 -17.65 24.06 -3.18
C GLY A 19 -17.36 23.51 -1.80
N SER A 20 -18.34 22.91 -1.14
CA SER A 20 -18.10 22.17 0.10
C SER A 20 -16.99 21.15 -0.19
N LYS A 21 -15.82 21.35 0.43
CA LYS A 21 -14.71 20.40 0.33
C LYS A 21 -15.13 19.15 1.08
N ASN A 22 -15.85 18.28 0.39
CA ASN A 22 -16.27 16.99 0.90
C ASN A 22 -14.98 16.16 1.13
N PRO A 23 -14.71 15.69 2.36
CA PRO A 23 -13.52 14.88 2.67
C PRO A 23 -13.36 13.65 1.75
N THR A 24 -14.44 13.22 1.10
CA THR A 24 -14.48 12.10 0.16
C THR A 24 -13.83 12.36 -1.20
N PHE A 25 -13.63 13.63 -1.61
CA PHE A 25 -13.01 13.96 -2.90
C PHE A 25 -11.50 13.75 -2.86
N TYR A 26 -10.83 14.32 -1.83
CA TYR A 26 -9.39 14.18 -1.63
C TYR A 26 -8.96 12.74 -1.37
N SER A 27 -9.81 11.93 -0.74
CA SER A 27 -9.52 10.51 -0.53
C SER A 27 -9.66 9.69 -1.81
N ARG A 28 -10.57 10.05 -2.71
CA ARG A 28 -10.73 9.37 -4.02
C ARG A 28 -9.54 9.63 -4.93
N GLU A 29 -9.16 10.89 -5.13
CA GLU A 29 -8.03 11.24 -6.01
C GLU A 29 -6.72 10.66 -5.48
N LYS A 30 -6.51 10.69 -4.16
CA LYS A 30 -5.36 10.05 -3.52
C LYS A 30 -5.32 8.54 -3.83
N ASN A 31 -6.44 7.85 -3.67
CA ASN A 31 -6.51 6.41 -3.90
C ASN A 31 -6.29 6.05 -5.38
N THR A 32 -6.80 6.87 -6.30
CA THR A 32 -6.53 6.72 -7.74
C THR A 32 -5.04 6.88 -8.02
N PHE A 33 -4.40 7.93 -7.51
CA PHE A 33 -2.97 8.15 -7.70
C PHE A 33 -2.14 6.98 -7.15
N ILE A 34 -2.46 6.49 -5.95
CA ILE A 34 -1.81 5.30 -5.38
C ILE A 34 -2.00 4.08 -6.28
N SER A 35 -3.20 3.88 -6.84
CA SER A 35 -3.48 2.79 -7.77
C SER A 35 -2.68 2.91 -9.08
N ASP A 36 -2.47 4.13 -9.60
CA ASP A 36 -1.67 4.36 -10.79
C ASP A 36 -0.18 4.10 -10.52
N MET A 37 0.31 4.48 -9.34
CA MET A 37 1.70 4.19 -8.94
C MET A 37 1.91 2.69 -8.69
N ALA A 38 0.90 1.98 -8.19
CA ALA A 38 0.94 0.53 -7.99
C ALA A 38 1.10 -0.26 -9.30
N THR A 39 0.74 0.33 -10.45
CA THR A 39 0.91 -0.26 -11.79
C THR A 39 2.02 0.42 -12.60
N SER A 40 2.84 1.25 -11.96
CA SER A 40 3.98 1.92 -12.58
C SER A 40 4.91 0.89 -13.24
N PRO A 41 5.48 1.16 -14.42
CA PRO A 41 6.44 0.26 -15.05
C PRO A 41 7.74 0.12 -14.24
N ASN A 42 8.05 1.10 -13.37
CA ASN A 42 9.24 1.09 -12.53
C ASN A 42 9.01 0.27 -11.25
N GLU A 43 9.77 -0.80 -11.08
CA GLU A 43 9.71 -1.71 -9.94
C GLU A 43 9.99 -1.03 -8.61
N THR A 44 10.96 -0.11 -8.56
CA THR A 44 11.26 0.67 -7.34
C THR A 44 10.05 1.47 -6.88
N THR A 45 9.29 2.06 -7.81
CA THR A 45 8.05 2.77 -7.47
C THR A 45 7.01 1.82 -6.88
N ARG A 46 6.87 0.62 -7.43
CA ARG A 46 5.94 -0.39 -6.91
C ARG A 46 6.37 -0.91 -5.54
N ILE A 47 7.67 -1.09 -5.29
CA ILE A 47 8.24 -1.41 -3.98
C ILE A 47 7.86 -0.35 -2.95
N GLU A 48 8.05 0.93 -3.26
CA GLU A 48 7.71 2.04 -2.35
C GLU A 48 6.20 2.09 -2.04
N VAL A 49 5.35 1.83 -3.04
CA VAL A 49 3.90 1.73 -2.83
C VAL A 49 3.55 0.53 -1.95
N ALA A 50 4.15 -0.63 -2.24
CA ALA A 50 3.91 -1.87 -1.50
C ALA A 50 4.43 -1.81 -0.06
N GLY A 51 5.53 -1.10 0.21
CA GLY A 51 6.10 -0.93 1.54
C GLY A 51 5.37 0.12 2.40
N ASN A 52 4.47 0.91 1.81
CA ASN A 52 3.82 2.00 2.51
C ASN A 52 2.73 1.50 3.48
N GLU A 53 2.87 1.81 4.78
CA GLU A 53 1.90 1.47 5.83
C GLU A 53 0.54 2.15 5.66
N HIS A 54 0.42 3.16 4.82
CA HIS A 54 -0.83 3.87 4.57
C HIS A 54 -1.52 3.47 3.27
N VAL A 55 -0.92 2.55 2.51
CA VAL A 55 -1.52 2.07 1.27
C VAL A 55 -2.86 1.36 1.55
N PRO A 56 -3.90 1.57 0.71
CA PRO A 56 -5.15 0.84 0.88
C PRO A 56 -4.95 -0.67 0.68
N ALA A 57 -5.54 -1.47 1.56
CA ALA A 57 -5.46 -2.94 1.47
C ALA A 57 -6.01 -3.50 0.14
N GLY A 58 -6.98 -2.80 -0.48
CA GLY A 58 -7.49 -3.14 -1.81
C GLY A 58 -6.42 -3.02 -2.90
N THR A 59 -5.55 -2.01 -2.81
CA THR A 59 -4.42 -1.83 -3.72
C THR A 59 -3.42 -2.96 -3.56
N LEU A 60 -3.02 -3.31 -2.33
CA LEU A 60 -2.10 -4.43 -2.07
C LEU A 60 -2.65 -5.76 -2.59
N LYS A 61 -3.95 -6.02 -2.38
CA LYS A 61 -4.62 -7.20 -2.94
C LYS A 61 -4.52 -7.23 -4.46
N GLN A 62 -4.76 -6.10 -5.13
CA GLN A 62 -4.67 -6.00 -6.57
C GLN A 62 -3.23 -6.21 -7.05
N MET A 63 -2.25 -5.55 -6.43
CA MET A 63 -0.83 -5.75 -6.73
C MET A 63 -0.44 -7.22 -6.62
N LEU A 64 -0.77 -7.89 -5.50
CA LEU A 64 -0.47 -9.31 -5.30
C LEU A 64 -1.06 -10.21 -6.41
N SER A 65 -2.23 -9.84 -6.94
CA SER A 65 -2.90 -10.62 -7.98
C SER A 65 -2.23 -10.55 -9.36
N ILE A 66 -1.51 -9.46 -9.68
CA ILE A 66 -0.94 -9.23 -11.01
C ILE A 66 0.58 -9.13 -11.03
N GLU A 67 1.22 -8.90 -9.88
CA GLU A 67 2.66 -8.65 -9.80
C GLU A 67 3.46 -9.92 -10.14
N THR A 68 4.57 -9.72 -10.82
CA THR A 68 5.46 -10.80 -11.27
C THR A 68 6.89 -10.61 -10.77
N ASP A 69 7.25 -9.39 -10.37
CA ASP A 69 8.55 -9.09 -9.79
C ASP A 69 8.65 -9.64 -8.36
N THR A 70 9.67 -10.48 -8.13
CA THR A 70 9.87 -11.18 -6.85
C THR A 70 10.17 -10.21 -5.70
N ASP A 71 10.92 -9.13 -5.94
CA ASP A 71 11.25 -8.16 -4.90
C ASP A 71 10.01 -7.36 -4.49
N VAL A 72 9.18 -6.96 -5.46
CA VAL A 72 7.90 -6.31 -5.17
C VAL A 72 6.97 -7.26 -4.41
N LEU A 73 6.85 -8.52 -4.86
CA LEU A 73 6.02 -9.54 -4.19
C LEU A 73 6.45 -9.77 -2.74
N ARG A 74 7.75 -9.87 -2.48
CA ARG A 74 8.30 -9.99 -1.12
C ARG A 74 7.84 -8.85 -0.22
N VAL A 75 7.95 -7.61 -0.70
CA VAL A 75 7.52 -6.43 0.07
C VAL A 75 6.01 -6.43 0.30
N ILE A 76 5.20 -6.85 -0.68
CA ILE A 76 3.75 -7.01 -0.51
C ILE A 76 3.45 -8.04 0.59
N LEU A 77 4.11 -9.20 0.59
CA LEU A 77 3.90 -10.25 1.60
C LEU A 77 4.29 -9.80 3.02
N MET A 78 5.36 -9.01 3.12
CA MET A 78 5.85 -8.44 4.38
C MET A 78 5.03 -7.23 4.87
N ASN A 79 4.15 -6.65 4.07
CA ASN A 79 3.32 -5.53 4.51
C ASN A 79 2.19 -6.03 5.44
N PRO A 80 2.09 -5.51 6.68
CA PRO A 80 1.07 -5.91 7.65
C PRO A 80 -0.37 -5.59 7.22
N ARG A 81 -0.56 -4.73 6.21
CA ARG A 81 -1.88 -4.37 5.65
C ARG A 81 -2.30 -5.23 4.48
N THR A 82 -1.42 -6.08 3.95
CA THR A 82 -1.80 -7.04 2.91
C THR A 82 -2.78 -8.04 3.50
N PRO A 83 -4.01 -8.16 3.00
CA PRO A 83 -5.01 -9.03 3.62
C PRO A 83 -4.56 -10.50 3.63
N LEU A 84 -4.61 -11.18 4.80
CA LEU A 84 -4.23 -12.60 4.91
C LEU A 84 -5.00 -13.49 3.94
N LYS A 85 -6.27 -13.19 3.67
CA LYS A 85 -7.07 -13.92 2.66
C LYS A 85 -6.53 -13.80 1.24
N ALA A 86 -5.94 -12.65 0.90
CA ALA A 86 -5.29 -12.47 -0.40
C ALA A 86 -3.99 -13.29 -0.46
N ILE A 87 -3.23 -13.32 0.63
CA ILE A 87 -2.00 -14.14 0.75
C ILE A 87 -2.34 -15.64 0.65
N GLN A 88 -3.39 -16.12 1.32
CA GLN A 88 -3.88 -17.50 1.19
C GLN A 88 -4.28 -17.88 -0.25
N THR A 89 -4.75 -16.90 -1.03
CA THR A 89 -5.05 -17.14 -2.45
C THR A 89 -3.74 -17.23 -3.25
N PHE A 90 -2.77 -16.39 -2.92
CA PHE A 90 -1.46 -16.37 -3.56
C PHE A 90 -0.64 -17.64 -3.30
N THR A 91 -0.77 -18.28 -2.13
CA THR A 91 -0.08 -19.55 -1.81
C THR A 91 -0.51 -20.76 -2.66
N SER A 92 -1.54 -20.62 -3.50
CA SER A 92 -1.92 -21.63 -4.49
C SER A 92 -1.42 -21.31 -5.91
N ASP A 93 -0.71 -20.19 -6.07
CA ASP A 93 -0.13 -19.74 -7.32
C ASP A 93 1.34 -20.19 -7.41
N ALA A 94 1.80 -20.59 -8.60
CA ALA A 94 3.18 -21.03 -8.82
C ALA A 94 4.23 -19.93 -8.52
N ARG A 95 3.83 -18.65 -8.50
CA ARG A 95 4.69 -17.54 -8.05
C ARG A 95 5.07 -17.66 -6.57
N SER A 96 4.27 -18.37 -5.77
CA SER A 96 4.53 -18.52 -4.34
C SER A 96 5.69 -19.46 -4.03
N ASP A 97 5.96 -20.43 -4.91
CA ASP A 97 7.03 -21.43 -4.76
C ASP A 97 8.42 -20.80 -4.53
N VAL A 98 8.67 -19.59 -5.07
CA VAL A 98 9.94 -18.85 -4.89
C VAL A 98 10.15 -18.42 -3.42
N PHE A 99 9.09 -18.34 -2.63
CA PHE A 99 9.11 -17.89 -1.23
C PHE A 99 9.00 -19.04 -0.23
N ASP A 100 8.90 -20.30 -0.68
CA ASP A 100 8.76 -21.46 0.22
C ASP A 100 9.97 -21.62 1.15
N ASP A 101 11.17 -21.25 0.68
CA ASP A 101 12.41 -21.28 1.45
C ASP A 101 12.71 -19.93 2.17
N ASP A 102 11.87 -18.90 2.00
CA ASP A 102 12.04 -17.62 2.70
C ASP A 102 11.49 -17.73 4.14
N GLU A 103 12.41 -18.03 5.06
CA GLU A 103 12.13 -18.16 6.50
C GLU A 103 11.55 -16.87 7.08
N GLU A 104 12.03 -15.70 6.65
CA GLU A 104 11.58 -14.40 7.16
C GLU A 104 10.11 -14.15 6.81
N ILE A 105 9.72 -14.38 5.55
CA ILE A 105 8.32 -14.28 5.12
C ILE A 105 7.46 -15.28 5.89
N THR A 106 7.93 -16.52 6.01
CA THR A 106 7.19 -17.58 6.68
C THR A 106 6.95 -17.26 8.16
N GLU A 107 7.95 -16.79 8.89
CA GLU A 107 7.84 -16.37 10.28
C GLU A 107 6.92 -15.14 10.43
N HIS A 108 7.07 -14.15 9.57
CA HIS A 108 6.22 -12.96 9.54
C HIS A 108 4.74 -13.34 9.39
N LEU A 109 4.42 -14.22 8.42
CA LEU A 109 3.06 -14.68 8.17
C LEU A 109 2.51 -15.54 9.31
N LYS A 110 3.32 -16.42 9.91
CA LYS A 110 2.96 -17.17 11.12
C LYS A 110 2.58 -16.24 12.27
N SER A 111 3.42 -15.22 12.54
CA SER A 111 3.16 -14.22 13.58
C SER A 111 1.84 -13.48 13.34
N ARG A 112 1.58 -13.09 12.08
CA ARG A 112 0.33 -12.39 11.71
C ARG A 112 -0.92 -13.27 11.82
N ALA A 113 -0.83 -14.54 11.45
CA ALA A 113 -1.93 -15.48 11.59
C ALA A 113 -2.29 -15.71 13.06
N ASN A 114 -1.29 -15.87 13.93
CA ASN A 114 -1.49 -16.06 15.37
C ASN A 114 -2.07 -14.81 16.04
N ALA A 115 -1.63 -13.61 15.63
CA ALA A 115 -2.16 -12.36 16.16
C ALA A 115 -3.65 -12.15 15.80
N ASN A 116 -4.06 -12.49 14.58
CA ASN A 116 -5.46 -12.38 14.16
C ASN A 116 -6.37 -13.47 14.77
N GLY A 117 -5.83 -14.64 15.10
CA GLY A 117 -6.58 -15.69 15.81
C GLY A 117 -6.89 -15.35 17.28
N SER A 118 -6.31 -14.29 17.83
CA SER A 118 -6.53 -13.84 19.21
C SER A 118 -7.65 -12.81 19.37
N ILE A 119 -8.39 -12.49 18.29
CA ILE A 119 -9.47 -11.47 18.29
C ILE A 119 -10.86 -12.11 17.99
N GLU A 120 -11.04 -13.42 18.21
CA GLU A 120 -12.36 -14.06 18.13
C GLU A 120 -13.00 -14.36 19.50
N ASP A 121 -12.33 -14.06 20.62
CA ASP A 121 -12.90 -14.19 21.98
C ASP A 121 -13.11 -12.81 22.62
N GLY A 122 -14.17 -12.10 22.21
CA GLY A 122 -14.49 -10.79 22.80
C GLY A 122 -15.82 -10.19 22.35
N GLU A 123 -16.88 -10.67 23.02
CA GLU A 123 -18.28 -10.16 23.15
C GLU A 123 -19.21 -10.11 21.92
#